data_AF-A0A939R2C5-F1
#
_entry.id   AF-A0A939R2C5-F1
#
_cell.length_a   1.000
_cell.length_b   1.000
_cell.length_c   1.000
_cell.angle_alpha   90.00
_cell.angle_beta   90.00
_cell.angle_gamma   90.00
#
_symmetry.space_group_name_H-M   'P 1'
#
loop_
_entity.id
_entity.type
_entity.pdbx_description
1 polymer ?
#
loop_
_entity_poly.entity_id
_entity_poly.type
_entity_poly.pdbx_seq_one_letter_code
_entity_poly.pdbx_strand_id
1 'polypeptide(L)'
;MKKRYTFSNGDVLEATVDELRELRAQYEAYLQNYQELYCSMEDDAYVARGNGFCDSKFSESFLDAQIEKYSRKMADIDRWLQR
;
A
#
# COMPACT_ATOMS: atom_id res chain seq x y z
N MET A 1 -4.72 -19.48 17.09
CA MET A 1 -3.87 -20.37 16.27
C MET A 1 -3.59 -19.66 14.96
N LYS A 2 -2.32 -19.54 14.56
CA LYS A 2 -1.94 -18.91 13.30
C LYS A 2 -2.22 -19.86 12.14
N LYS A 3 -2.61 -19.31 10.99
CA LYS A 3 -2.76 -20.01 9.71
C LYS A 3 -1.76 -19.43 8.72
N ARG A 4 -1.31 -20.26 7.79
CA ARG A 4 -0.42 -19.88 6.70
C ARG A 4 -1.26 -19.43 5.50
N TYR A 5 -0.94 -18.24 5.00
CA TYR A 5 -1.53 -17.64 3.81
C TYR A 5 -0.45 -17.37 2.78
N THR A 6 -0.78 -17.50 1.49
CA THR A 6 0.16 -17.26 0.38
C THR A 6 -0.46 -16.23 -0.54
N PHE A 7 0.16 -15.06 -0.60
CA PHE A 7 -0.22 -13.98 -1.52
C PHE A 7 -0.04 -14.41 -2.98
N SER A 8 -0.72 -13.73 -3.89
CA SER A 8 -0.66 -14.00 -5.33
C SER A 8 0.73 -13.80 -5.94
N ASN A 9 1.59 -13.02 -5.28
CA ASN A 9 2.98 -12.81 -5.67
C ASN A 9 3.96 -13.87 -5.11
N GLY A 10 3.46 -14.85 -4.37
CA GLY A 10 4.27 -15.91 -3.74
C GLY A 10 4.75 -15.61 -2.32
N ASP A 11 4.54 -14.39 -1.81
CA ASP A 11 4.87 -14.06 -0.41
C ASP A 11 4.02 -14.90 0.55
N VAL A 12 4.62 -15.34 1.65
CA VAL A 12 3.96 -16.15 2.67
C VAL A 12 3.79 -15.36 3.96
N LEU A 13 2.63 -15.50 4.59
CA LEU A 13 2.28 -14.86 5.86
C LEU A 13 1.69 -15.89 6.83
N GLU A 14 2.15 -15.89 8.08
CA GLU A 14 1.54 -16.65 9.16
C GLU A 14 0.84 -15.71 10.14
N ALA A 15 -0.49 -15.75 10.15
CA ALA A 15 -1.32 -14.80 10.89
C ALA A 15 -2.59 -15.45 11.46
N THR A 16 -3.10 -14.86 12.53
CA THR A 16 -4.47 -15.04 13.02
C THR A 16 -5.44 -14.19 12.20
N VAL A 17 -6.75 -14.40 12.40
CA VAL A 17 -7.79 -13.59 11.73
C VAL A 17 -7.70 -12.12 12.14
N ASP A 18 -7.40 -11.83 13.41
CA ASP A 18 -7.28 -10.45 13.90
C ASP A 18 -6.02 -9.78 13.34
N GLU A 19 -4.88 -10.48 13.30
CA GLU A 19 -3.66 -9.99 12.63
C GLU A 19 -3.90 -9.73 11.12
N LEU A 20 -4.73 -10.52 10.44
CA LEU A 20 -5.12 -10.25 9.05
C LEU A 20 -5.96 -8.97 8.91
N ARG A 21 -6.88 -8.72 9.84
CA ARG A 21 -7.69 -7.48 9.84
C ARG A 21 -6.84 -6.25 10.09
N GLU A 22 -5.91 -6.33 11.03
CA GLU A 22 -4.94 -5.27 11.29
C GLU A 22 -4.05 -5.02 10.06
N LEU A 23 -3.54 -6.08 9.43
CA LEU A 23 -2.73 -5.95 8.22
C LEU A 23 -3.51 -5.32 7.06
N ARG A 24 -4.79 -5.68 6.90
CA ARG A 24 -5.68 -5.07 5.90
C ARG A 24 -5.80 -3.57 6.14
N ALA A 25 -6.07 -3.15 7.37
CA ALA A 25 -6.19 -1.74 7.74
C ALA A 25 -4.87 -0.97 7.51
N GLN A 26 -3.73 -1.60 7.79
CA GLN A 26 -2.42 -1.01 7.48
C GLN A 26 -2.20 -0.83 5.97
N TYR A 27 -2.56 -1.83 5.16
CA TYR A 27 -2.44 -1.72 3.70
C TYR A 27 -3.39 -0.69 3.10
N GLU A 28 -4.59 -0.55 3.67
CA GLU A 28 -5.55 0.49 3.31
C GLU A 28 -4.98 1.89 3.57
N ALA A 29 -4.39 2.11 4.75
CA ALA A 29 -3.72 3.38 5.07
C ALA A 29 -2.54 3.68 4.14
N TYR A 30 -1.73 2.68 3.79
CA TYR A 30 -0.65 2.87 2.81
C TYR A 30 -1.17 3.21 1.42
N LEU A 31 -2.20 2.50 0.96
CA LEU A 31 -2.82 2.75 -0.34
C LEU A 31 -3.36 4.18 -0.43
N GLN A 32 -4.06 4.64 0.61
CA GLN A 32 -4.56 6.01 0.68
C GLN A 32 -3.41 7.04 0.59
N ASN A 33 -2.33 6.84 1.35
CA ASN A 33 -1.17 7.74 1.31
C ASN A 33 -0.53 7.82 -0.09
N TYR A 34 -0.42 6.69 -0.81
CA TYR A 34 0.12 6.69 -2.16
C TYR A 34 -0.82 7.36 -3.17
N GLN A 35 -2.13 7.18 -3.03
CA GLN A 35 -3.13 7.85 -3.86
C GLN A 35 -3.15 9.36 -3.62
N GLU A 36 -3.07 9.81 -2.37
CA GLU A 36 -2.96 11.23 -2.02
C GLU A 36 -1.68 11.85 -2.61
N LEU A 37 -0.55 11.15 -2.50
CA LEU A 37 0.71 11.58 -3.10
C LEU A 37 0.60 11.65 -4.64
N TYR A 38 -0.03 10.67 -5.28
CA TYR A 38 -0.25 10.65 -6.72
C TYR A 38 -1.12 11.83 -7.18
N CYS A 39 -2.27 12.05 -6.54
CA CYS A 39 -3.13 13.21 -6.82
C CYS A 39 -2.40 14.55 -6.61
N SER A 40 -1.56 14.64 -5.58
CA SER A 40 -0.80 15.86 -5.31
C SER A 40 0.28 16.16 -6.36
N MET A 41 0.71 15.17 -7.15
CA MET A 41 1.65 15.38 -8.26
C MET A 41 0.97 15.95 -9.51
N GLU A 42 -0.32 15.69 -9.71
CA GLU A 42 -1.09 16.18 -10.87
C GLU A 42 -1.56 17.64 -10.69
N ASP A 43 -1.79 18.07 -9.45
CA ASP A 43 -2.01 19.49 -9.14
C ASP A 43 -0.66 20.21 -9.12
N ASP A 44 -0.39 21.07 -10.11
CA ASP A 44 0.79 21.96 -10.31
C ASP A 44 1.19 22.83 -9.08
N ALA A 45 0.55 22.66 -7.92
CA ALA A 45 0.75 23.36 -6.67
C ALA A 45 1.45 22.53 -5.56
N TYR A 46 2.04 21.36 -5.86
CA TYR A 46 2.98 20.73 -4.93
C TYR A 46 4.31 21.50 -4.90
N VAL A 47 4.26 22.72 -4.38
CA VAL A 47 5.43 23.51 -4.05
C VAL A 47 6.13 22.79 -2.90
N ALA A 48 7.24 22.14 -3.24
CA ALA A 48 8.24 21.72 -2.28
C ALA A 48 8.55 22.90 -1.35
N ARG A 49 8.02 22.90 -0.12
CA ARG A 49 8.55 23.74 0.96
C ARG A 49 9.89 23.15 1.39
N GLY A 50 10.86 23.24 0.49
CA GLY A 50 12.23 22.86 0.70
C GLY A 50 13.05 24.12 0.93
N ASN A 51 13.49 24.34 2.16
CA ASN A 51 14.77 24.99 2.37
C ASN A 51 15.84 24.11 1.68
N GLY A 52 16.11 24.39 0.41
CA GLY A 52 17.36 24.04 -0.28
C GLY A 52 17.67 22.57 -0.59
N PHE A 53 16.83 21.59 -0.26
CA PHE A 53 17.06 20.17 -0.61
C PHE A 53 15.73 19.45 -0.85
N CYS A 54 15.26 19.39 -2.10
CA CYS A 54 14.16 18.51 -2.49
C CYS A 54 14.52 17.78 -3.79
N ASP A 55 15.38 16.76 -3.69
CA ASP A 55 15.38 15.68 -4.66
C ASP A 55 14.01 14.97 -4.54
N SER A 56 13.23 15.00 -5.61
CA SER A 56 11.97 14.27 -5.77
C SER A 56 12.18 12.78 -5.49
N LYS A 57 11.70 12.25 -4.35
CA LYS A 57 12.07 10.90 -3.90
C LYS A 57 11.32 9.73 -4.55
N PHE A 58 10.26 9.96 -5.33
CA PHE A 58 9.48 8.88 -5.97
C PHE A 58 8.98 9.27 -7.36
N SER A 59 9.12 8.39 -8.35
CA SER A 59 8.56 8.55 -9.70
C SER A 59 7.09 8.12 -9.73
N GLU A 60 6.30 8.60 -10.70
CA GLU A 60 4.93 8.11 -10.96
C GLU A 60 4.90 6.58 -11.07
N SER A 61 5.84 6.01 -11.81
CA SER A 61 5.99 4.56 -11.96
C SER A 61 6.23 3.82 -10.63
N PHE A 62 6.88 4.46 -9.66
CA PHE A 62 7.03 3.89 -8.32
C PHE A 62 5.70 3.92 -7.57
N LEU A 63 4.96 5.03 -7.65
CA LEU A 63 3.65 5.17 -7.01
C LEU A 63 2.65 4.18 -7.58
N ASP A 64 2.57 4.05 -8.90
CA ASP A 64 1.73 3.06 -9.60
C ASP A 64 2.03 1.64 -9.10
N ALA A 65 3.33 1.29 -9.00
CA ALA A 65 3.75 -0.02 -8.52
C ALA A 65 3.37 -0.25 -7.05
N GLN A 66 3.43 0.77 -6.18
CA GLN A 66 2.97 0.63 -4.79
C GLN A 66 1.45 0.50 -4.72
N ILE A 67 0.70 1.32 -5.46
CA ILE A 67 -0.77 1.28 -5.52
C ILE A 67 -1.23 -0.11 -5.97
N GLU A 68 -0.66 -0.64 -7.06
CA GLU A 68 -0.96 -1.98 -7.57
C GLU A 68 -0.62 -3.07 -6.54
N LYS A 69 0.56 -2.99 -5.91
CA LYS A 69 1.01 -3.94 -4.89
C LYS A 69 0.06 -4.01 -3.70
N TYR A 70 -0.28 -2.87 -3.10
CA TYR A 70 -1.15 -2.85 -1.91
C TYR A 70 -2.59 -3.22 -2.26
N SER A 71 -3.10 -2.81 -3.43
CA SER A 71 -4.42 -3.22 -3.92
C SER A 71 -4.53 -4.74 -4.07
N ARG A 72 -3.51 -5.39 -4.67
CA ARG A 72 -3.46 -6.86 -4.80
C ARG A 72 -3.39 -7.55 -3.44
N LYS A 73 -2.53 -7.07 -2.54
CA LYS A 73 -2.39 -7.66 -1.20
C LYS A 73 -3.69 -7.54 -0.38
N MET A 74 -4.41 -6.42 -0.48
CA MET A 74 -5.72 -6.26 0.15
C MET A 74 -6.75 -7.24 -0.42
N ALA A 75 -6.81 -7.41 -1.74
CA ALA A 75 -7.73 -8.34 -2.38
C ALA A 75 -7.49 -9.81 -1.96
N ASP A 76 -6.24 -10.20 -1.74
CA ASP A 76 -5.91 -11.52 -1.22
C ASP A 76 -6.36 -11.68 0.25
N ILE A 77 -6.11 -10.67 1.10
CA ILE A 77 -6.55 -10.69 2.51
C ILE A 77 -8.08 -10.75 2.59
N ASP A 78 -8.80 -9.95 1.81
CA ASP A 78 -10.27 -9.95 1.77
C ASP A 78 -10.82 -11.34 1.39
N ARG A 79 -10.17 -12.03 0.44
CA ARG A 79 -10.52 -13.41 0.07
C ARG A 79 -10.29 -14.40 1.21
N TRP A 80 -9.26 -14.21 2.04
CA TRP A 80 -9.02 -15.06 3.20
C TRP A 80 -9.98 -14.78 4.35
N LEU A 81 -10.42 -13.53 4.51
CA LEU A 81 -11.38 -13.12 5.55
C LEU A 81 -12.82 -13.52 5.23
N GLN A 82 -13.17 -13.73 3.96
CA GLN A 82 -14.49 -14.21 3.52
C GLN A 82 -14.67 -15.74 3.65
N ARG A 83 -13.63 -16.48 4.05
CA ARG A 83 -13.64 -17.94 4.21
C ARG A 83 -13.79 -18.35 5.67
#